data_AF-A0A920QX35-F1
#
_entry.id   AF-A0A920QX35-F1
#
_cell.length_a   1.000
_cell.length_b   1.000
_cell.length_c   1.000
_cell.angle_alpha   90.00
_cell.angle_beta   90.00
_cell.angle_gamma   90.00
#
_symmetry.space_group_name_H-M   'P 1'
#
loop_
_entity.id
_entity.type
_entity.pdbx_description
1 polymer ?
#
loop_
_entity_poly.entity_id
_entity_poly.type
_entity_poly.pdbx_seq_one_letter_code
_entity_poly.pdbx_strand_id
1 'polypeptide(L)'
;MQNQKKIILNDETDYGECFACGPKNPYGLKLKFIEEKNTVKTTFKCTKEYQGFPGYTHGGIITTIIDEVMSRVSVLEGKWASTAKLDLRFKKNDSNQ
;
A
#
# COMPACT_ATOMS: atom_id res chain seq x y z
N MET A 1 4.44 -1.52 30.61
CA MET A 1 4.85 -1.18 29.23
C MET A 1 4.00 -2.04 28.31
N GLN A 2 3.05 -1.45 27.57
CA GLN A 2 2.04 -2.21 26.83
C GLN A 2 2.66 -2.91 25.61
N ASN A 3 2.42 -4.21 25.54
CA ASN A 3 2.89 -5.11 24.48
C ASN A 3 2.20 -4.74 23.15
N GLN A 4 2.95 -4.22 22.18
CA GLN A 4 2.44 -3.75 20.89
C GLN A 4 1.96 -4.93 20.03
N LYS A 5 0.65 -5.04 19.80
CA LYS A 5 0.09 -6.00 18.84
C LYS A 5 0.29 -5.47 17.42
N LYS A 6 1.24 -6.06 16.69
CA LYS A 6 1.45 -5.84 15.26
C LYS A 6 0.45 -6.72 14.50
N ILE A 7 -0.68 -6.15 14.08
CA ILE A 7 -1.67 -6.90 13.27
C ILE A 7 -1.24 -6.81 11.81
N ILE A 8 -0.96 -7.96 11.21
CA ILE A 8 -0.72 -8.07 9.77
C ILE A 8 -2.08 -8.15 9.09
N LEU A 9 -2.40 -7.18 8.24
CA LEU A 9 -3.70 -7.07 7.55
C LEU A 9 -3.72 -7.80 6.20
N ASN A 10 -2.68 -8.58 5.92
CA ASN A 10 -2.60 -9.47 4.76
C ASN A 10 -3.15 -10.82 5.20
N ASP A 11 -4.20 -11.30 4.57
CA ASP A 11 -4.68 -12.67 4.78
C ASP A 11 -4.22 -13.58 3.63
N GLU A 12 -4.21 -14.89 3.88
CA GLU A 12 -3.90 -15.92 2.87
C GLU A 12 -5.14 -16.41 2.11
N THR A 13 -6.25 -15.67 2.17
CA THR A 13 -7.54 -16.03 1.53
C THR A 13 -7.54 -15.66 0.04
N ASP A 14 -8.70 -15.42 -0.58
CA ASP A 14 -8.84 -14.98 -1.98
C ASP A 14 -8.18 -13.60 -2.24
N TYR A 15 -7.87 -12.83 -1.19
CA TYR A 15 -6.98 -11.66 -1.25
C TYR A 15 -5.51 -12.02 -1.56
N GLY A 16 -5.16 -13.30 -1.49
CA GLY A 16 -3.85 -13.85 -1.83
C GLY A 16 -3.35 -13.44 -3.22
N GLU A 17 -4.27 -13.26 -4.17
CA GLU A 17 -3.96 -12.92 -5.56
C GLU A 17 -4.00 -11.41 -5.86
N CYS A 18 -4.33 -10.57 -4.88
CA CYS A 18 -4.40 -9.12 -5.07
C CYS A 18 -3.07 -8.57 -5.60
N PHE A 19 -3.13 -7.73 -6.63
CA PHE A 19 -1.94 -7.12 -7.24
C PHE A 19 -1.14 -6.29 -6.23
N ALA A 20 -1.78 -5.58 -5.32
CA ALA A 20 -1.09 -4.72 -4.35
C ALA A 20 -0.62 -5.49 -3.12
N CYS A 21 -1.51 -6.22 -2.44
CA CYS A 21 -1.25 -6.80 -1.12
C CYS A 21 -1.17 -8.34 -1.09
N GLY A 22 -1.49 -9.00 -2.20
CA GLY A 22 -1.60 -10.45 -2.27
C GLY A 22 -0.24 -11.15 -2.20
N PRO A 23 0.01 -12.02 -1.20
CA PRO A 23 1.26 -12.77 -1.10
C PRO A 23 1.48 -13.81 -2.20
N LYS A 24 0.40 -14.31 -2.84
CA LYS A 24 0.45 -15.37 -3.86
C LYS A 24 0.66 -14.83 -5.27
N ASN A 25 0.34 -13.55 -5.52
CA ASN A 25 0.52 -12.95 -6.83
C ASN A 25 2.02 -12.79 -7.17
N PRO A 26 2.57 -13.55 -8.16
CA PRO A 26 4.00 -13.50 -8.47
C PRO A 26 4.44 -12.13 -9.02
N TYR A 27 3.53 -11.40 -9.67
CA TYR A 27 3.77 -10.10 -10.27
C TYR A 27 3.30 -8.91 -9.42
N GLY A 28 2.66 -9.19 -8.28
CA GLY A 28 2.15 -8.16 -7.38
C GLY A 28 3.22 -7.46 -6.53
N LEU A 29 2.87 -6.31 -5.97
CA LEU A 29 3.72 -5.48 -5.11
C LEU A 29 3.99 -6.12 -3.74
N LYS A 30 3.14 -7.08 -3.32
CA LYS A 30 3.26 -7.83 -2.06
C LYS A 30 3.39 -6.90 -0.85
N LEU A 31 2.64 -5.80 -0.84
CA LEU A 31 2.62 -4.82 0.23
C LEU A 31 2.23 -5.49 1.53
N LYS A 32 3.01 -5.27 2.59
CA LYS A 32 2.71 -5.74 3.94
C LYS A 32 2.23 -4.59 4.78
N PHE A 33 1.10 -4.76 5.45
CA PHE A 33 0.48 -3.72 6.24
C PHE A 33 0.67 -3.97 7.73
N ILE A 34 0.86 -2.88 8.47
CA ILE A 34 1.01 -2.88 9.90
C ILE A 34 0.08 -1.80 10.45
N GLU A 35 -0.76 -2.19 11.39
CA GLU A 35 -1.50 -1.23 12.21
C GLU A 35 -0.66 -0.79 13.42
N GLU A 36 -0.50 0.52 13.59
CA GLU A 36 0.11 1.13 14.77
C GLU A 36 -0.80 2.21 15.33
N LYS A 37 -1.39 1.96 16.51
CA LYS A 37 -2.39 2.83 17.14
C LYS A 37 -3.60 3.00 16.22
N ASN A 38 -3.72 4.14 15.54
CA ASN A 38 -4.80 4.49 14.61
C ASN A 38 -4.23 4.80 13.21
N THR A 39 -3.16 4.12 12.81
CA THR A 39 -2.51 4.36 11.53
C THR A 39 -2.13 3.05 10.88
N VAL A 40 -2.47 2.91 9.60
CA VAL A 40 -2.00 1.82 8.76
C VAL A 40 -0.74 2.26 8.04
N LYS A 41 0.30 1.44 8.09
CA LYS A 41 1.58 1.68 7.42
C LYS A 41 1.94 0.51 6.52
N THR A 42 2.64 0.83 5.44
CA THR A 42 3.34 -0.15 4.61
C THR A 42 4.69 0.40 4.19
N THR A 43 5.61 -0.49 3.85
CA THR A 43 6.92 -0.14 3.30
C THR A 43 7.05 -0.79 1.94
N PHE A 44 7.35 0.00 0.93
CA PHE A 44 7.59 -0.47 -0.42
C PHE A 44 9.00 -0.06 -0.86
N LYS A 45 9.76 -1.04 -1.37
CA LYS A 45 11.07 -0.80 -1.99
C LYS A 45 10.90 -0.89 -3.50
N CYS A 46 11.05 0.24 -4.19
CA CYS A 46 11.01 0.26 -5.64
C CYS A 46 12.22 -0.51 -6.22
N THR A 47 11.95 -1.32 -7.22
CA THR A 47 12.94 -2.01 -8.06
C THR A 47 12.80 -1.55 -9.51
N LYS A 48 13.67 -2.01 -10.40
CA LYS A 48 13.73 -1.52 -11.79
C LYS A 48 12.45 -1.82 -12.58
N GLU A 49 11.76 -2.90 -12.23
CA GLU A 49 10.53 -3.36 -12.84
C GLU A 49 9.36 -2.38 -12.63
N TYR A 50 9.45 -1.49 -11.64
CA TYR A 50 8.42 -0.50 -11.31
C TYR A 50 8.79 0.93 -11.75
N GLN A 51 9.82 1.06 -12.59
CA GLN A 51 10.28 2.35 -13.08
C GLN A 51 9.27 2.98 -14.05
N GLY A 52 9.02 4.28 -13.90
CA GLY A 52 8.37 5.10 -14.92
C GLY A 52 9.43 5.80 -15.76
N PHE A 53 9.74 7.05 -15.40
CA PHE A 53 10.91 7.73 -15.96
C PHE A 53 12.21 7.12 -15.43
N PRO A 54 13.32 7.21 -16.18
CA PRO A 54 14.63 6.74 -15.70
C PRO A 54 14.96 7.25 -14.29
N GLY A 55 15.14 6.33 -13.34
CA GLY A 55 15.45 6.66 -11.93
C GLY A 55 14.25 7.04 -11.04
N TYR A 56 13.03 7.01 -11.56
CA TYR A 56 11.81 7.34 -10.81
C TYR A 56 10.82 6.17 -10.79
N THR A 57 10.18 5.95 -9.63
CA THR A 57 9.04 5.03 -9.52
C THR A 57 7.89 5.51 -10.42
N HIS A 58 7.26 4.60 -11.15
CA HIS A 58 6.12 4.92 -12.00
C HIS A 58 4.97 5.50 -11.15
N GLY A 59 4.38 6.62 -11.58
CA GLY A 59 3.31 7.30 -10.85
C GLY A 59 2.13 6.37 -10.53
N GLY A 60 1.75 5.50 -11.47
CA GLY A 60 0.73 4.47 -11.26
C GLY A 60 1.04 3.49 -10.12
N ILE A 61 2.31 3.12 -9.90
CA ILE A 61 2.70 2.24 -8.78
C ILE A 61 2.50 2.96 -7.45
N ILE A 62 2.91 4.23 -7.38
CA ILE A 62 2.68 5.06 -6.20
C ILE A 62 1.17 5.21 -5.94
N THR A 63 0.39 5.49 -6.98
CA THR A 63 -1.07 5.57 -6.91
C THR A 63 -1.67 4.27 -6.36
N THR A 64 -1.28 3.10 -6.87
CA THR A 64 -1.74 1.80 -6.38
C THR A 64 -1.41 1.58 -4.91
N ILE A 65 -0.22 1.97 -4.46
CA ILE A 65 0.17 1.86 -3.05
C ILE A 65 -0.74 2.74 -2.18
N ILE A 66 -1.01 3.98 -2.61
CA ILE A 66 -1.87 4.90 -1.86
C ILE A 66 -3.31 4.38 -1.80
N ASP A 67 -3.84 3.90 -2.92
CA ASP A 67 -5.19 3.31 -2.99
C ASP A 67 -5.33 2.10 -2.05
N GLU A 68 -4.37 1.19 -2.05
CA GLU A 68 -4.40 0.00 -1.20
C GLU A 68 -4.28 0.37 0.30
N VAL A 69 -3.42 1.33 0.67
CA VAL A 69 -3.33 1.84 2.04
C VAL A 69 -4.67 2.42 2.50
N MET A 70 -5.35 3.20 1.65
CA MET A 70 -6.66 3.78 1.97
C MET A 70 -7.73 2.70 2.14
N SER A 71 -7.73 1.67 1.29
CA SER A 71 -8.66 0.54 1.40
C SER A 71 -8.53 -0.18 2.75
N ARG A 72 -7.30 -0.33 3.28
CA ARG A 72 -7.08 -0.95 4.60
C ARG A 72 -7.79 -0.22 5.74
N VAL A 73 -7.98 1.09 5.67
CA VAL A 73 -8.72 1.85 6.70
C VAL A 73 -10.18 1.41 6.75
N SER A 74 -10.82 1.19 5.60
CA SER A 74 -12.20 0.71 5.54
C SER A 74 -12.32 -0.71 6.10
N VAL A 75 -11.33 -1.57 5.81
CA VAL A 75 -11.27 -2.94 6.32
C VAL A 75 -11.14 -2.97 7.85
N LEU A 76 -10.37 -2.06 8.46
CA LEU A 76 -10.28 -1.94 9.92
C LEU A 76 -11.62 -1.56 10.57
N GLU A 77 -12.49 -0.86 9.86
CA GLU A 77 -13.86 -0.57 10.31
C GLU A 77 -14.85 -1.70 9.99
N GLY A 78 -14.39 -2.84 9.48
CA GLY A 78 -15.24 -3.96 9.08
C GLY A 78 -16.08 -3.67 7.84
N LYS A 79 -15.69 -2.70 7.01
CA LYS A 79 -16.41 -2.28 5.81
C LYS A 79 -15.66 -2.68 4.55
N TRP A 80 -16.39 -3.30 3.63
CA TRP A 80 -15.94 -3.51 2.26
C TRP A 80 -16.36 -2.32 1.41
N ALA A 81 -15.39 -1.65 0.81
CA ALA A 81 -15.62 -0.47 -0.02
C ALA A 81 -14.77 -0.55 -1.29
N SER A 82 -15.33 -0.04 -2.39
CA SER A 82 -14.61 0.18 -3.64
C SER A 82 -14.24 1.65 -3.78
N THR A 83 -13.09 1.93 -4.38
CA THR A 83 -12.65 3.30 -4.65
C THR A 83 -13.58 3.95 -5.67
N ALA A 84 -14.33 4.98 -5.25
CA ALA A 84 -15.23 5.72 -6.13
C ALA A 84 -14.52 6.89 -6.85
N LYS A 85 -13.60 7.56 -6.16
CA LYS A 85 -12.78 8.65 -6.71
C LYS A 85 -11.42 8.64 -6.00
N LEU A 86 -10.35 8.83 -6.78
CA LEU A 86 -9.02 9.07 -6.29
C LEU A 86 -8.49 10.36 -6.92
N ASP A 87 -8.09 11.32 -6.09
CA ASP A 87 -7.56 12.62 -6.49
C ASP A 87 -6.17 12.78 -5.88
N LEU A 88 -5.14 12.80 -6.72
CA LEU A 88 -3.75 12.77 -6.29
C LEU A 88 -2.95 13.90 -6.93
N ARG A 89 -2.13 14.54 -6.12
CA ARG A 89 -1.12 15.50 -6.58
C ARG A 89 0.26 15.00 -6.19
N PHE A 90 1.04 14.58 -7.19
CA PHE A 90 2.45 14.28 -7.00
C PHE A 90 3.22 15.58 -6.76
N LYS A 91 3.80 15.70 -5.58
CA LYS A 91 4.72 16.78 -5.25
C LYS A 91 6.14 16.27 -5.42
N LYS A 92 6.99 17.07 -6.04
CA LYS A 92 8.43 16.87 -5.96
C LYS A 92 8.84 17.19 -4.53
N ASN A 93 9.59 16.28 -3.91
CA ASN A 93 10.29 16.61 -2.68
C ASN A 93 11.58 17.31 -3.11
N ASP A 94 11.63 18.63 -3.01
CA ASP A 94 12.89 19.35 -3.13
C ASP A 94 13.62 19.14 -1.81
N SER A 95 14.65 18.28 -1.79
CA SER A 95 15.49 18.01 -0.63
C SER A 95 16.34 19.21 -0.15
N ASN A 96 16.02 20.42 -0.62
CA ASN A 96 16.68 21.70 -0.32
C ASN A 96 15.77 22.66 0.46
N GLN A 97 14.80 22.15 1.23
CA GLN A 97 14.11 22.89 2.29
C GLN A 97 14.49 22.32 3.65
#